data_AF-I0YRS4-F1
#
_entry.id   AF-I0YRS4-F1
#
_cell.length_a   1.000
_cell.length_b   1.000
_cell.length_c   1.000
_cell.angle_alpha   90.00
_cell.angle_beta   90.00
_cell.angle_gamma   90.00
#
_symmetry.space_group_name_H-M   'P 1'
#
loop_
_entity.id
_entity.type
_entity.pdbx_description
1 polymer ?
#
loop_
_entity_poly.entity_id
_entity_poly.type
_entity_poly.pdbx_seq_one_letter_code
_entity_poly.pdbx_strand_id
1 'polypeptide(L)'
;QAQLGAASPQESADLGVLKARMSSRLLPFRDPNGFRKLLAFVSAAGKVFGLHSGDGHVLWSRSFGADRRPTHLARWRTSHDAAAAPEVLLLGNVPSGGSSFFVTLNAHTGAETGSGELPFEVAQVSARCFMPETTQVWRAIAAGATKTNGMWDLCIESLVCAGAGVIEGFAVSAAGRASLLWSVAFPPSTDAILATATPGLHDPVYSYAKVLGDRSLKLKYLNPNTLFVATGSQPGQAMDGARHITAHIFDTVTGQLLFSQTHEGANGPVHAVLAENWVVYTYWSAAAHRFQASVLEMFDDSPRDLGPVQLVFGANNATVSSYRPAQLQVLGQSYFVPFAHGGVSFPQNHCRGIIFWGQVYMMDKRFFDPRRPLGPPTAEDKAEMLIPYAAELPLAPQLFATHDRLVANLRGIDSAPANLESTCFALARGLDLYLTRVQPSKTFDLLPEDFPFALLVAITLTMIGASIALKYMSERASLKQKWT
;
A
#
# COMPACT_ATOMS: atom_id res chain seq x y z
N GLN A 1 -30.97 8.07 31.34
CA GLN A 1 -29.98 6.99 31.13
C GLN A 1 -28.83 7.23 32.09
N ALA A 2 -28.87 6.60 33.26
CA ALA A 2 -27.81 6.73 34.27
C ALA A 2 -26.66 5.79 33.89
N GLN A 3 -25.57 6.35 33.36
CA GLN A 3 -24.27 5.69 33.45
C GLN A 3 -23.98 5.50 34.94
N LEU A 4 -23.64 4.29 35.36
CA LEU A 4 -23.05 4.02 36.69
C LEU A 4 -21.70 4.75 36.76
N GLY A 5 -21.73 6.05 37.05
CA GLY A 5 -20.58 6.89 37.34
C GLY A 5 -20.05 6.58 38.74
N ALA A 6 -19.34 5.47 38.87
CA ALA A 6 -18.76 5.00 40.13
C ALA A 6 -17.25 5.28 40.21
N ALA A 7 -16.76 6.36 39.59
CA ALA A 7 -15.40 6.83 39.81
C ALA A 7 -15.47 8.31 40.20
N SER A 8 -14.97 8.64 41.38
CA SER A 8 -14.74 10.03 41.77
C SER A 8 -13.73 10.68 40.80
N PRO A 9 -13.74 12.02 40.65
CA PRO A 9 -12.79 12.71 39.78
C PRO A 9 -11.33 12.37 40.12
N GLN A 10 -11.02 12.16 41.40
CA GLN A 10 -9.70 11.74 41.88
C GLN A 10 -9.37 10.30 41.47
N GLU A 11 -10.29 9.34 41.66
CA GLU A 11 -10.07 7.97 41.21
C GLU A 11 -9.91 7.88 39.69
N SER A 12 -10.61 8.71 38.92
CA SER A 12 -10.42 8.76 37.47
C SER A 12 -9.04 9.28 37.06
N ALA A 13 -8.50 10.24 37.82
CA ALA A 13 -7.16 10.78 37.62
C ALA A 13 -6.08 9.77 38.03
N ASP A 14 -6.23 9.13 39.18
CA ASP A 14 -5.31 8.10 39.67
C ASP A 14 -5.28 6.86 38.76
N LEU A 15 -6.45 6.46 38.24
CA LEU A 15 -6.57 5.38 37.27
C LEU A 15 -5.97 5.78 35.92
N GLY A 16 -5.99 7.07 35.57
CA GLY A 16 -5.23 7.63 34.44
C GLY A 16 -3.72 7.51 34.62
N VAL A 17 -3.20 7.84 35.82
CA VAL A 17 -1.76 7.72 36.15
C VAL A 17 -1.32 6.25 36.19
N LEU A 18 -2.13 5.36 36.77
CA LEU A 18 -1.89 3.92 36.78
C LEU A 18 -1.92 3.34 35.36
N LYS A 19 -2.90 3.73 34.53
CA LYS A 19 -2.92 3.35 33.10
C LYS A 19 -1.69 3.84 32.35
N ALA A 20 -1.19 5.04 32.65
CA ALA A 20 0.04 5.57 32.06
C ALA A 20 1.29 4.80 32.53
N ARG A 21 1.39 4.43 33.81
CA ARG A 21 2.51 3.63 34.35
C ARG A 21 2.49 2.17 33.87
N MET A 22 1.31 1.57 33.75
CA MET A 22 1.13 0.23 33.19
C MET A 22 1.06 0.25 31.65
N SER A 23 1.18 1.43 31.03
CA SER A 23 1.14 1.58 29.58
C SER A 23 2.38 0.94 28.98
N SER A 24 2.19 -0.24 28.42
CA SER A 24 3.23 -0.89 27.64
C SER A 24 3.49 -0.19 26.30
N ARG A 25 2.71 0.84 25.92
CA ARG A 25 2.66 1.43 24.57
C ARG A 25 4.01 1.91 24.02
N LEU A 26 4.94 2.33 24.89
CA LEU A 26 6.25 2.86 24.51
C LEU A 26 7.38 1.84 24.64
N LEU A 27 7.06 0.58 24.96
CA LEU A 27 8.09 -0.44 25.12
C LEU A 27 8.63 -0.85 23.73
N PRO A 28 9.96 -1.01 23.59
CA PRO A 28 10.62 -1.26 22.30
C PRO A 28 10.49 -2.72 21.83
N PHE A 29 9.43 -3.41 22.24
CA PHE A 29 9.12 -4.77 21.82
C PHE A 29 7.81 -4.83 21.05
N ARG A 30 7.70 -5.83 20.17
CA ARG A 30 6.51 -6.07 19.36
C ARG A 30 5.31 -6.38 20.25
N ASP A 31 4.20 -5.70 20.01
CA ASP A 31 2.91 -6.03 20.61
C ASP A 31 2.17 -7.11 19.79
N PRO A 32 1.22 -7.85 20.38
CA PRO A 32 0.47 -8.89 19.69
C PRO A 32 -0.27 -8.39 18.44
N ASN A 33 -0.77 -7.15 18.47
CA ASN A 33 -1.55 -6.56 17.39
C ASN A 33 -0.67 -5.92 16.30
N GLY A 34 0.65 -5.84 16.52
CA GLY A 34 1.59 -5.24 15.58
C GLY A 34 1.45 -3.72 15.44
N PHE A 35 0.94 -3.05 16.47
CA PHE A 35 0.87 -1.60 16.52
C PHE A 35 2.20 -0.91 16.84
N ARG A 36 3.18 -1.63 17.37
CA ARG A 36 4.51 -1.13 17.65
C ARG A 36 5.44 -1.52 16.53
N LYS A 37 5.79 -0.49 15.76
CA LYS A 37 6.76 -0.56 14.66
C LYS A 37 7.94 0.37 14.95
N LEU A 38 9.08 -0.02 14.42
CA LEU A 38 10.23 0.84 14.25
C LEU A 38 10.13 1.50 12.87
N LEU A 39 10.20 2.82 12.83
CA LEU A 39 10.27 3.59 11.59
C LEU A 39 11.72 3.95 11.32
N ALA A 40 12.27 3.48 10.20
CA ALA A 40 13.63 3.83 9.77
C ALA A 40 13.56 4.91 8.68
N PHE A 41 14.33 5.97 8.85
CA PHE A 41 14.39 7.09 7.90
C PHE A 41 15.83 7.41 7.50
N VAL A 42 16.00 7.83 6.26
CA VAL A 42 17.23 8.40 5.73
C VAL A 42 16.95 9.84 5.33
N SER A 43 17.73 10.77 5.87
CA SER A 43 17.68 12.17 5.48
C SER A 43 18.60 12.47 4.31
N ALA A 44 18.27 13.49 3.52
CA ALA A 44 19.13 13.97 2.42
C ALA A 44 20.52 14.45 2.90
N ALA A 45 20.65 14.79 4.19
CA ALA A 45 21.93 15.15 4.80
C ALA A 45 22.83 13.93 5.10
N GLY A 46 22.36 12.70 4.89
CA GLY A 46 23.10 11.47 5.18
C GLY A 46 22.98 11.00 6.63
N LYS A 47 21.99 11.50 7.40
CA LYS A 47 21.67 10.98 8.73
C LYS A 47 20.54 9.95 8.65
N VAL A 48 20.71 8.83 9.34
CA VAL A 48 19.76 7.73 9.46
C VAL A 48 19.28 7.64 10.89
N PHE A 49 17.98 7.46 11.09
CA PHE A 49 17.40 7.40 12.44
C PHE A 49 16.25 6.39 12.51
N GLY A 50 16.16 5.72 13.66
CA GLY A 50 15.06 4.85 14.02
C GLY A 50 14.13 5.57 14.99
N LEU A 51 12.87 5.73 14.62
CA LEU A 51 11.84 6.32 15.47
C LEU A 51 10.88 5.25 15.98
N HIS A 52 10.44 5.42 17.22
CA HIS A 52 9.34 4.62 17.77
C HIS A 52 8.00 5.11 17.21
N SER A 53 7.17 4.22 16.67
CA SER A 53 5.86 4.58 16.07
C SER A 53 4.82 5.13 17.05
N GLY A 54 4.97 4.89 18.36
CA GLY A 54 3.98 5.31 19.36
C GLY A 54 3.92 6.83 19.60
N ASP A 55 5.08 7.47 19.66
CA ASP A 55 5.27 8.87 20.06
C ASP A 55 6.33 9.59 19.20
N GLY A 56 7.03 8.88 18.33
CA GLY A 56 8.02 9.45 17.43
C GLY A 56 9.38 9.73 18.06
N HIS A 57 9.65 9.29 19.30
CA HIS A 57 10.97 9.51 19.90
C HIS A 57 12.07 8.74 19.15
N VAL A 58 13.27 9.31 19.15
CA VAL A 58 14.44 8.72 18.50
C VAL A 58 14.98 7.59 19.38
N LEU A 59 14.95 6.36 18.86
CA LEU A 59 15.56 5.19 19.52
C LEU A 59 17.07 5.15 19.28
N TRP A 60 17.49 5.44 18.06
CA TRP A 60 18.89 5.54 17.67
C TRP A 60 19.05 6.46 16.46
N SER A 61 20.25 7.02 16.29
CA SER A 61 20.61 7.75 15.08
C SER A 61 22.08 7.54 14.73
N ARG A 62 22.37 7.55 13.44
CA ARG A 62 23.71 7.40 12.87
C ARG A 62 23.88 8.41 11.75
N SER A 63 25.01 9.12 11.74
CA SER A 63 25.32 10.09 10.70
C SER A 63 26.43 9.53 9.82
N PHE A 64 26.26 9.66 8.51
CA PHE A 64 27.30 9.33 7.54
C PHE A 64 27.99 10.61 7.07
N GLY A 65 29.29 10.50 6.77
CA GLY A 65 30.08 11.61 6.24
C GLY A 65 29.60 12.04 4.85
N ALA A 66 30.08 13.20 4.38
CA ALA A 66 29.69 13.74 3.06
C ALA A 66 30.04 12.79 1.90
N ASP A 67 31.09 12.00 2.07
CA ASP A 67 31.60 11.08 1.03
C ASP A 67 30.82 9.75 0.96
N ARG A 68 30.02 9.43 1.99
CA ARG A 68 29.26 8.17 2.10
C ARG A 68 27.79 8.43 2.44
N ARG A 69 27.11 9.31 1.69
CA ARG A 69 25.70 9.63 1.94
C ARG A 69 24.77 8.53 1.40
N PRO A 70 24.00 7.84 2.26
CA PRO A 70 23.03 6.86 1.79
C PRO A 70 21.86 7.57 1.08
N THR A 71 21.45 7.05 -0.07
CA THR A 71 20.32 7.56 -0.87
C THR A 71 19.14 6.61 -0.90
N HIS A 72 19.39 5.30 -0.76
CA HIS A 72 18.35 4.28 -0.74
C HIS A 72 18.30 3.55 0.61
N LEU A 73 17.08 3.19 1.00
CA LEU A 73 16.75 2.44 2.21
C LEU A 73 15.92 1.23 1.81
N ALA A 74 16.36 0.03 2.16
CA ALA A 74 15.62 -1.20 1.92
C ALA A 74 15.63 -2.11 3.15
N ARG A 75 14.59 -2.93 3.30
CA ARG A 75 14.58 -4.02 4.29
C ARG A 75 15.53 -5.12 3.82
N TRP A 76 16.45 -5.55 4.69
CA TRP A 76 17.44 -6.58 4.37
C TRP A 76 17.12 -7.92 5.03
N ARG A 77 16.77 -7.89 6.31
CA ARG A 77 16.28 -9.05 7.05
C ARG A 77 15.07 -8.65 7.86
N THR A 78 13.96 -9.33 7.61
CA THR A 78 12.69 -9.09 8.31
C THR A 78 12.42 -10.10 9.42
N SER A 79 13.00 -11.32 9.36
CA SER A 79 12.84 -12.28 10.44
C SER A 79 13.65 -11.84 11.67
N HIS A 80 12.97 -11.87 12.81
CA HIS A 80 13.61 -11.77 14.12
C HIS A 80 13.63 -13.18 14.70
N ASP A 81 14.76 -13.86 14.55
CA ASP A 81 14.96 -15.19 15.13
C ASP A 81 15.89 -15.07 16.34
N ALA A 82 15.90 -16.08 17.22
CA ALA A 82 16.76 -16.06 18.41
C ALA A 82 18.26 -15.86 18.09
N ALA A 83 18.67 -16.18 16.86
CA ALA A 83 20.05 -16.07 16.38
C ALA A 83 20.36 -14.77 15.61
N ALA A 84 19.35 -14.03 15.12
CA ALA A 84 19.57 -12.95 14.18
C ALA A 84 18.55 -11.81 14.34
N ALA A 85 19.07 -10.60 14.54
CA ALA A 85 18.27 -9.38 14.58
C ALA A 85 17.83 -8.96 13.15
N PRO A 86 16.72 -8.20 13.03
CA PRO A 86 16.33 -7.56 11.78
C PRO A 86 17.39 -6.58 11.31
N GLU A 87 17.57 -6.50 9.99
CA GLU A 87 18.59 -5.68 9.36
C GLU A 87 18.00 -4.81 8.25
N VAL A 88 18.62 -3.65 8.07
CA VAL A 88 18.26 -2.64 7.09
C VAL A 88 19.46 -2.40 6.19
N LEU A 89 19.23 -2.39 4.88
CA LEU A 89 20.23 -2.10 3.87
C LEU A 89 20.17 -0.62 3.50
N LEU A 90 21.31 0.03 3.56
CA LEU A 90 21.56 1.36 3.05
C LEU A 90 22.45 1.26 1.83
N LEU A 91 22.09 1.97 0.76
CA LEU A 91 22.90 2.08 -0.45
C LEU A 91 23.10 3.57 -0.77
N GLY A 92 24.28 3.92 -1.26
CA GLY A 92 24.58 5.28 -1.70
C GLY A 92 25.70 5.30 -2.72
N ASN A 93 25.69 6.30 -3.59
CA ASN A 93 26.73 6.50 -4.59
C ASN A 93 27.84 7.39 -4.02
N VAL A 94 29.10 7.09 -4.36
CA VAL A 94 30.24 7.94 -3.98
C VAL A 94 30.33 9.10 -4.98
N PRO A 95 30.26 10.38 -4.54
CA PRO A 95 30.10 11.53 -5.43
C PRO A 95 31.16 11.69 -6.53
N SER A 96 32.37 11.17 -6.30
CA SER A 96 33.54 11.36 -7.15
C SER A 96 34.13 10.06 -7.70
N GLY A 97 33.51 8.91 -7.42
CA GLY A 97 34.15 7.60 -7.59
C GLY A 97 33.60 6.70 -8.70
N GLY A 98 32.43 6.99 -9.29
CA GLY A 98 31.73 6.04 -10.17
C GLY A 98 31.39 4.70 -9.49
N SER A 99 31.61 4.63 -8.18
CA SER A 99 31.43 3.49 -7.29
C SER A 99 30.32 3.81 -6.30
N SER A 100 29.72 2.78 -5.74
CA SER A 100 28.71 2.90 -4.69
C SER A 100 29.17 2.17 -3.45
N PHE A 101 28.44 2.34 -2.36
CA PHE A 101 28.69 1.60 -1.15
C PHE A 101 27.38 1.05 -0.61
N PHE A 102 27.48 -0.04 0.14
CA PHE A 102 26.37 -0.58 0.90
C PHE A 102 26.76 -0.67 2.39
N VAL A 103 25.77 -0.48 3.25
CA VAL A 103 25.90 -0.65 4.70
C VAL A 103 24.67 -1.39 5.19
N THR A 104 24.87 -2.49 5.90
CA THR A 104 23.80 -3.18 6.63
C THR A 104 23.84 -2.74 8.08
N LEU A 105 22.69 -2.30 8.59
CA LEU A 105 22.51 -1.89 9.97
C LEU A 105 21.58 -2.84 10.69
N ASN A 106 21.88 -3.14 11.94
CA ASN A 106 20.91 -3.72 12.86
C ASN A 106 19.77 -2.74 13.09
N ALA A 107 18.54 -3.14 12.80
CA ALA A 107 17.37 -2.26 12.87
C ALA A 107 17.11 -1.76 14.30
N HIS A 108 17.35 -2.56 15.34
CA HIS A 108 17.02 -2.19 16.71
C HIS A 108 18.05 -1.23 17.34
N THR A 109 19.33 -1.42 17.04
CA THR A 109 20.42 -0.66 17.70
C THR A 109 21.03 0.42 16.81
N GLY A 110 20.87 0.33 15.49
CA GLY A 110 21.58 1.18 14.53
C GLY A 110 23.08 0.84 14.41
N ALA A 111 23.52 -0.26 15.01
CA ALA A 111 24.90 -0.75 14.88
C ALA A 111 25.12 -1.30 13.46
N GLU A 112 26.32 -1.08 12.94
CA GLU A 112 26.71 -1.60 11.63
C GLU A 112 27.06 -3.08 11.75
N THR A 113 26.37 -3.93 10.99
CA THR A 113 26.65 -5.37 10.92
C THR A 113 27.53 -5.73 9.74
N GLY A 114 27.54 -4.91 8.69
CA GLY A 114 28.37 -5.12 7.51
C GLY A 114 28.42 -3.89 6.62
N SER A 115 29.50 -3.77 5.86
CA SER A 115 29.62 -2.78 4.80
C SER A 115 30.53 -3.27 3.70
N GLY A 116 30.40 -2.65 2.53
CA GLY A 116 31.26 -2.91 1.39
C GLY A 116 31.09 -1.86 0.31
N GLU A 117 31.94 -1.95 -0.71
CA GLU A 117 31.92 -1.09 -1.88
C GLU A 117 31.47 -1.87 -3.11
N LEU A 118 30.76 -1.18 -3.99
CA LEU A 118 30.28 -1.67 -5.27
C LEU A 118 31.06 -0.91 -6.36
N PRO A 119 31.64 -1.62 -7.35
CA PRO A 119 32.48 -1.01 -8.38
C PRO A 119 31.69 -0.25 -9.46
N PHE A 120 30.42 0.07 -9.20
CA PHE A 120 29.51 0.73 -10.14
C PHE A 120 28.56 1.68 -9.40
N GLU A 121 28.03 2.65 -10.12
CA GLU A 121 27.06 3.63 -9.62
C GLU A 121 25.64 3.06 -9.62
N VAL A 122 24.98 2.99 -8.46
CA VAL A 122 23.61 2.46 -8.36
C VAL A 122 22.59 3.48 -8.87
N ALA A 123 21.87 3.12 -9.93
CA ALA A 123 20.78 3.91 -10.49
C ALA A 123 19.41 3.53 -9.89
N GLN A 124 19.19 2.24 -9.65
CA GLN A 124 17.93 1.72 -9.12
C GLN A 124 18.18 0.53 -8.21
N VAL A 125 17.33 0.42 -7.18
CA VAL A 125 17.34 -0.68 -6.21
C VAL A 125 15.98 -1.35 -6.22
N SER A 126 15.96 -2.65 -6.49
CA SER A 126 14.79 -3.50 -6.27
C SER A 126 15.13 -4.50 -5.17
N ALA A 127 14.32 -4.53 -4.12
CA ALA A 127 14.48 -5.46 -3.01
C ALA A 127 13.41 -6.56 -3.10
N ARG A 128 13.84 -7.82 -3.15
CA ARG A 128 12.97 -9.00 -3.16
C ARG A 128 13.28 -9.91 -1.98
N CYS A 129 12.26 -10.50 -1.40
CA CYS A 129 12.43 -11.53 -0.38
C CYS A 129 12.80 -12.84 -1.08
N PHE A 130 14.03 -13.31 -0.89
CA PHE A 130 14.39 -14.68 -1.24
C PHE A 130 14.07 -15.56 -0.03
N MET A 131 13.37 -16.67 -0.22
CA MET A 131 13.11 -17.63 0.86
C MET A 131 14.03 -18.85 0.68
N PRO A 132 15.25 -18.86 1.22
CA PRO A 132 15.94 -20.10 1.50
C PRO A 132 15.36 -20.68 2.80
N GLU A 133 14.39 -21.57 2.65
CA GLU A 133 13.78 -22.59 3.55
C GLU A 133 13.65 -22.39 5.09
N THR A 134 14.36 -21.47 5.75
CA THR A 134 14.30 -21.24 7.20
C THR A 134 14.51 -19.79 7.63
N THR A 135 15.00 -18.89 6.76
CA THR A 135 15.20 -17.46 7.09
C THR A 135 14.77 -16.56 5.93
N GLN A 136 13.99 -15.50 6.19
CA GLN A 136 13.65 -14.52 5.15
C GLN A 136 14.84 -13.57 4.94
N VAL A 137 15.71 -13.91 4.00
CA VAL A 137 16.81 -13.03 3.57
C VAL A 137 16.36 -12.26 2.34
N TRP A 138 16.30 -10.93 2.45
CA TRP A 138 16.03 -10.10 1.28
C TRP A 138 17.30 -9.96 0.47
N ARG A 139 17.16 -10.04 -0.85
CA ARG A 139 18.24 -9.77 -1.81
C ARG A 139 17.88 -8.48 -2.54
N ALA A 140 18.85 -7.59 -2.63
CA ALA A 140 18.70 -6.32 -3.35
C ALA A 140 19.50 -6.42 -4.64
N ILE A 141 18.82 -6.22 -5.76
CA ILE A 141 19.49 -6.03 -7.05
C ILE A 141 19.71 -4.52 -7.18
N ALA A 142 20.96 -4.12 -7.16
CA ALA A 142 21.38 -2.76 -7.42
C ALA A 142 21.89 -2.69 -8.86
N ALA A 143 21.23 -1.91 -9.70
CA ALA A 143 21.58 -1.81 -11.12
C ALA A 143 22.44 -0.58 -11.38
N GLY A 144 23.56 -0.79 -12.07
CA GLY A 144 24.52 0.24 -12.45
C GLY A 144 24.02 1.17 -13.56
N ALA A 145 24.34 2.47 -13.51
CA ALA A 145 24.16 3.40 -14.64
C ALA A 145 25.05 3.01 -15.86
N THR A 146 26.23 2.46 -15.59
CA THR A 146 27.08 1.79 -16.57
C THR A 146 26.84 0.30 -16.49
N LYS A 147 26.60 -0.33 -17.65
CA LYS A 147 26.21 -1.74 -17.90
C LYS A 147 27.23 -2.80 -17.41
N THR A 148 27.69 -2.73 -16.17
CA THR A 148 28.70 -3.62 -15.57
C THR A 148 28.25 -4.13 -14.21
N ASN A 149 28.33 -5.45 -14.07
CA ASN A 149 27.63 -6.27 -13.08
C ASN A 149 28.37 -6.41 -11.74
N GLY A 150 27.61 -6.57 -10.66
CA GLY A 150 28.05 -7.23 -9.43
C GLY A 150 26.89 -7.98 -8.76
N MET A 151 27.14 -9.23 -8.39
CA MET A 151 26.25 -10.24 -7.78
C MET A 151 25.69 -9.77 -6.42
N TRP A 152 24.49 -10.16 -5.97
CA TRP A 152 24.22 -11.36 -5.16
C TRP A 152 22.86 -12.06 -5.46
N ASP A 153 22.96 -13.19 -6.15
CA ASP A 153 22.13 -14.40 -6.09
C ASP A 153 20.64 -14.38 -6.58
N LEU A 154 20.50 -14.73 -7.87
CA LEU A 154 19.42 -15.34 -8.68
C LEU A 154 17.92 -14.95 -8.51
N CYS A 155 17.39 -14.24 -9.52
CA CYS A 155 16.20 -14.63 -10.30
C CYS A 155 16.08 -13.75 -11.57
N ILE A 156 15.52 -14.27 -12.66
CA ILE A 156 15.26 -13.53 -13.90
C ILE A 156 14.22 -12.46 -13.60
N GLU A 157 14.64 -11.19 -13.47
CA GLU A 157 13.71 -10.11 -13.19
C GLU A 157 13.99 -8.91 -14.10
N SER A 158 12.95 -8.48 -14.80
CA SER A 158 12.92 -7.26 -15.59
C SER A 158 13.08 -6.03 -14.70
N LEU A 159 14.29 -5.50 -14.64
CA LEU A 159 14.51 -4.17 -14.10
C LEU A 159 14.02 -3.15 -15.12
N VAL A 160 13.16 -2.23 -14.70
CA VAL A 160 12.72 -1.10 -15.53
C VAL A 160 13.47 0.16 -15.11
N CYS A 161 14.43 0.58 -15.92
CA CYS A 161 15.09 1.88 -15.77
C CYS A 161 14.34 2.92 -16.60
N ALA A 162 13.70 3.89 -15.94
CA ALA A 162 13.10 5.06 -16.59
C ALA A 162 14.13 6.20 -16.57
N GLY A 163 14.99 6.27 -17.58
CA GLY A 163 16.03 7.28 -17.71
C GLY A 163 15.93 7.99 -19.05
N ALA A 164 16.01 9.33 -19.06
CA ALA A 164 16.13 10.14 -20.28
C ALA A 164 15.09 9.82 -21.39
N GLY A 165 13.84 9.51 -21.02
CA GLY A 165 12.77 9.19 -21.96
C GLY A 165 12.78 7.73 -22.46
N VAL A 166 13.67 6.87 -21.96
CA VAL A 166 13.72 5.45 -22.36
C VAL A 166 13.35 4.57 -21.18
N ILE A 167 12.61 3.51 -21.49
CA ILE A 167 12.24 2.42 -20.58
C ILE A 167 12.93 1.16 -21.08
N GLU A 168 13.85 0.64 -20.29
CA GLU A 168 14.61 -0.56 -20.64
C GLU A 168 14.26 -1.71 -19.69
N GLY A 169 14.14 -2.92 -20.23
CA GLY A 169 13.97 -4.16 -19.47
C GLY A 169 15.22 -5.04 -19.56
N PHE A 170 15.69 -5.53 -18.42
CA PHE A 170 16.90 -6.36 -18.34
C PHE A 170 16.59 -7.79 -17.84
N ALA A 171 17.24 -8.81 -18.38
CA ALA A 171 17.30 -10.15 -17.80
C ALA A 171 18.58 -10.31 -16.99
N VAL A 172 18.44 -10.80 -15.75
CA VAL A 172 19.57 -11.16 -14.90
C VAL A 172 19.83 -12.66 -14.99
N SER A 173 21.05 -13.02 -15.41
CA SER A 173 21.51 -14.41 -15.48
C SER A 173 21.87 -14.97 -14.10
N ALA A 174 22.00 -16.29 -14.00
CA ALA A 174 22.41 -16.96 -12.76
C ALA A 174 23.78 -16.54 -12.22
N ALA A 175 24.67 -16.09 -13.11
CA ALA A 175 25.95 -15.51 -12.75
C ALA A 175 25.87 -14.04 -12.30
N GLY A 176 24.66 -13.48 -12.14
CA GLY A 176 24.43 -12.09 -11.74
C GLY A 176 24.72 -11.07 -12.85
N ARG A 177 24.81 -11.51 -14.11
CA ARG A 177 25.01 -10.61 -15.26
C ARG A 177 23.67 -10.17 -15.84
N ALA A 178 23.43 -8.86 -15.86
CA ALA A 178 22.29 -8.26 -16.52
C ALA A 178 22.54 -8.16 -18.03
N SER A 179 21.52 -8.47 -18.82
CA SER A 179 21.49 -8.37 -20.27
C SER A 179 20.24 -7.61 -20.68
N LEU A 180 20.36 -6.68 -21.62
CA LEU A 180 19.21 -5.92 -22.13
C LEU A 180 18.31 -6.86 -22.93
N LEU A 181 17.02 -6.93 -22.59
CA LEU A 181 16.02 -7.72 -23.30
C LEU A 181 15.23 -6.86 -24.29
N TRP A 182 14.69 -5.75 -23.81
CA TRP A 182 13.84 -4.86 -24.59
C TRP A 182 14.05 -3.41 -24.16
N SER A 183 13.74 -2.48 -25.06
CA SER A 183 13.84 -1.04 -24.82
C SER A 183 12.74 -0.34 -25.58
N VAL A 184 12.05 0.59 -24.90
CA VAL A 184 11.01 1.45 -25.46
C VAL A 184 11.46 2.89 -25.24
N ALA A 185 11.68 3.62 -26.32
CA ALA A 185 12.08 5.02 -26.27
C ALA A 185 10.89 5.94 -26.53
N PHE A 186 10.69 6.91 -25.64
CA PHE A 186 9.81 8.05 -25.79
C PHE A 186 10.67 9.26 -26.15
N PRO A 187 10.58 9.76 -27.40
CA PRO A 187 11.39 10.89 -27.83
C PRO A 187 11.06 12.13 -26.98
N PRO A 188 12.05 12.73 -26.29
CA PRO A 188 11.80 13.88 -25.41
C PRO A 188 11.32 15.12 -26.17
N SER A 189 11.48 15.15 -27.50
CA SER A 189 10.94 16.19 -28.38
C SER A 189 9.41 16.17 -28.49
N THR A 190 8.79 15.02 -28.24
CA THR A 190 7.32 14.87 -28.27
C THR A 190 6.80 14.63 -26.86
N ASP A 191 7.29 13.58 -26.22
CA ASP A 191 6.77 13.07 -24.97
C ASP A 191 7.88 12.80 -23.95
N ALA A 192 7.73 13.37 -22.76
CA ALA A 192 8.53 13.02 -21.61
C ALA A 192 7.75 12.06 -20.69
N ILE A 193 8.48 11.19 -20.00
CA ILE A 193 7.91 10.35 -18.94
C ILE A 193 7.64 11.24 -17.74
N LEU A 194 6.36 11.35 -17.36
CA LEU A 194 5.90 12.20 -16.26
C LEU A 194 5.78 11.42 -14.95
N ALA A 195 5.30 10.17 -15.01
CA ALA A 195 5.15 9.31 -13.84
C ALA A 195 5.20 7.83 -14.23
N THR A 196 5.64 7.00 -13.30
CA THR A 196 5.62 5.53 -13.42
C THR A 196 5.05 4.92 -12.15
N ALA A 197 4.29 3.83 -12.28
CA ALA A 197 3.81 3.07 -11.13
C ALA A 197 3.93 1.56 -11.37
N THR A 198 4.34 0.83 -10.34
CA THR A 198 4.46 -0.63 -10.32
C THR A 198 3.65 -1.20 -9.15
N PRO A 199 3.13 -2.44 -9.24
CA PRO A 199 2.49 -3.11 -8.12
C PRO A 199 3.45 -3.24 -6.93
N GLY A 200 2.91 -3.23 -5.71
CA GLY A 200 3.70 -3.53 -4.53
C GLY A 200 4.20 -4.98 -4.54
N LEU A 201 5.47 -5.21 -4.15
CA LEU A 201 6.10 -6.55 -4.18
C LEU A 201 5.31 -7.63 -3.41
N HIS A 202 4.50 -7.24 -2.42
CA HIS A 202 3.78 -8.13 -1.52
C HIS A 202 2.34 -7.66 -1.28
N ASP A 203 1.69 -7.12 -2.32
CA ASP A 203 0.28 -6.77 -2.21
C ASP A 203 -0.55 -8.07 -2.22
N PRO A 204 -1.22 -8.44 -1.11
CA PRO A 204 -2.04 -9.64 -1.10
C PRO A 204 -3.25 -9.45 -2.01
N VAL A 205 -3.50 -10.44 -2.87
CA VAL A 205 -4.72 -10.50 -3.67
C VAL A 205 -5.74 -11.37 -2.93
N TYR A 206 -6.76 -10.74 -2.35
CA TYR A 206 -7.79 -11.46 -1.57
C TYR A 206 -8.86 -12.11 -2.45
N SER A 207 -9.16 -11.51 -3.61
CA SER A 207 -10.13 -12.07 -4.56
C SER A 207 -9.62 -12.02 -5.99
N TYR A 208 -9.73 -13.14 -6.69
CA TYR A 208 -9.32 -13.30 -8.08
C TYR A 208 -10.40 -12.85 -9.08
N ALA A 209 -11.64 -12.77 -8.63
CA ALA A 209 -12.79 -12.40 -9.44
C ALA A 209 -13.69 -11.41 -8.70
N LYS A 210 -14.48 -10.65 -9.47
CA LYS A 210 -15.64 -9.91 -8.99
C LYS A 210 -16.91 -10.70 -9.37
N VAL A 211 -17.84 -10.81 -8.45
CA VAL A 211 -19.17 -11.38 -8.71
C VAL A 211 -20.07 -10.26 -9.24
N LEU A 212 -20.66 -10.45 -10.40
CA LEU A 212 -21.56 -9.48 -11.02
C LEU A 212 -23.00 -9.67 -10.52
N GLY A 213 -23.87 -8.70 -10.81
CA GLY A 213 -25.28 -8.69 -10.36
C GLY A 213 -26.10 -9.88 -10.88
N ASP A 214 -25.74 -10.41 -12.04
CA ASP A 214 -26.30 -11.61 -12.67
C ASP A 214 -25.69 -12.93 -12.12
N ARG A 215 -24.82 -12.84 -11.10
CA ARG A 215 -24.03 -13.94 -10.50
C ARG A 215 -22.96 -14.53 -11.42
N SER A 216 -22.72 -13.91 -12.58
CA SER A 216 -21.55 -14.25 -13.39
C SER A 216 -20.27 -13.74 -12.71
N LEU A 217 -19.13 -14.22 -13.18
CA LEU A 217 -17.83 -13.91 -12.60
C LEU A 217 -17.00 -13.13 -13.61
N LYS A 218 -16.51 -11.98 -13.17
CA LYS A 218 -15.54 -11.19 -13.93
C LYS A 218 -14.15 -11.37 -13.33
N LEU A 219 -13.27 -12.05 -14.05
CA LEU A 219 -11.92 -12.36 -13.59
C LEU A 219 -11.04 -11.12 -13.65
N LYS A 220 -10.32 -10.84 -12.56
CA LYS A 220 -9.36 -9.73 -12.53
C LYS A 220 -8.13 -10.12 -13.36
N TYR A 221 -7.60 -9.18 -14.12
CA TYR A 221 -6.30 -9.36 -14.76
C TYR A 221 -5.20 -9.09 -13.74
N LEU A 222 -4.57 -10.16 -13.25
CA LEU A 222 -3.58 -10.12 -12.17
C LEU A 222 -2.21 -10.50 -12.72
N ASN A 223 -1.48 -9.51 -13.20
CA ASN A 223 -0.11 -9.68 -13.65
C ASN A 223 0.84 -8.85 -12.77
N PRO A 224 1.71 -9.48 -11.95
CA PRO A 224 2.63 -8.78 -11.06
C PRO A 224 3.73 -8.03 -11.82
N ASN A 225 3.91 -8.34 -13.11
CA ASN A 225 4.88 -7.72 -14.01
C ASN A 225 4.24 -6.58 -14.83
N THR A 226 3.24 -5.89 -14.28
CA THR A 226 2.62 -4.74 -14.94
C THR A 226 3.35 -3.45 -14.57
N LEU A 227 3.47 -2.54 -15.54
CA LEU A 227 4.04 -1.21 -15.35
C LEU A 227 3.09 -0.19 -15.96
N PHE A 228 2.71 0.80 -15.15
CA PHE A 228 2.05 1.99 -15.65
C PHE A 228 3.08 3.07 -15.96
N VAL A 229 2.93 3.72 -17.12
CA VAL A 229 3.77 4.84 -17.57
C VAL A 229 2.86 5.95 -18.07
N ALA A 230 2.95 7.12 -17.44
CA ALA A 230 2.34 8.34 -17.97
C ALA A 230 3.38 9.13 -18.74
N THR A 231 3.06 9.43 -19.99
CA THR A 231 3.85 10.26 -20.89
C THR A 231 3.07 11.51 -21.25
N GLY A 232 3.75 12.60 -21.56
CA GLY A 232 3.08 13.79 -22.06
C GLY A 232 4.04 14.89 -22.45
N SER A 233 3.48 15.95 -23.01
CA SER A 233 4.24 17.09 -23.49
C SER A 233 4.99 17.80 -22.36
N GLN A 234 6.26 18.17 -22.58
CA GLN A 234 7.03 18.86 -21.55
C GLN A 234 6.43 20.24 -21.19
N PRO A 235 6.50 20.63 -19.90
CA PRO A 235 6.09 21.96 -19.47
C PRO A 235 6.98 23.01 -20.14
N GLY A 236 6.40 23.79 -21.07
CA GLY A 236 7.07 24.90 -21.75
C GLY A 236 7.30 24.74 -23.26
N GLN A 237 7.16 23.54 -23.83
CA GLN A 237 7.36 23.30 -25.27
C GLN A 237 6.07 23.26 -26.09
N ALA A 238 4.91 23.02 -25.47
CA ALA A 238 3.64 22.92 -26.17
C ALA A 238 2.84 24.24 -26.12
N MET A 239 2.38 24.72 -27.28
CA MET A 239 1.30 25.72 -27.36
C MET A 239 0.08 25.22 -26.57
N ASP A 240 -0.65 26.15 -25.93
CA ASP A 240 -1.72 25.86 -24.94
C ASP A 240 -2.85 24.93 -25.42
N GLY A 241 -2.92 24.58 -26.71
CA GLY A 241 -3.90 23.64 -27.30
C GLY A 241 -3.38 22.26 -27.72
N ALA A 242 -2.07 21.98 -27.63
CA ALA A 242 -1.47 20.70 -28.08
C ALA A 242 -0.98 19.80 -26.93
N ARG A 243 -1.28 20.18 -25.67
CA ARG A 243 -0.87 19.40 -24.50
C ARG A 243 -1.73 18.14 -24.41
N HIS A 244 -1.08 17.01 -24.22
CA HIS A 244 -1.75 15.76 -24.00
C HIS A 244 -0.98 14.92 -22.99
N ILE A 245 -1.69 14.00 -22.33
CA ILE A 245 -1.10 12.97 -21.49
C ILE A 245 -1.57 11.62 -21.99
N THR A 246 -0.62 10.73 -22.28
CA THR A 246 -0.91 9.36 -22.66
C THR A 246 -0.51 8.41 -21.53
N ALA A 247 -1.49 7.66 -21.05
CA ALA A 247 -1.37 6.60 -20.08
C ALA A 247 -1.12 5.27 -20.80
N HIS A 248 0.03 4.65 -20.53
CA HIS A 248 0.42 3.36 -21.10
C HIS A 248 0.54 2.29 -20.01
N ILE A 249 0.11 1.09 -20.33
CA ILE A 249 0.27 -0.10 -19.48
C ILE A 249 1.15 -1.09 -20.24
N PHE A 250 2.31 -1.41 -19.67
CA PHE A 250 3.29 -2.33 -20.23
C PHE A 250 3.40 -3.60 -19.38
N ASP A 251 3.80 -4.70 -20.02
CA ASP A 251 4.35 -5.86 -19.33
C ASP A 251 5.87 -5.71 -19.21
N THR A 252 6.41 -5.80 -17.99
CA THR A 252 7.83 -5.55 -17.73
C THR A 252 8.73 -6.70 -18.21
N VAL A 253 8.22 -7.93 -18.31
CA VAL A 253 9.03 -9.07 -18.75
C VAL A 253 9.26 -9.00 -20.26
N THR A 254 8.20 -8.73 -21.02
CA THR A 254 8.24 -8.75 -22.50
C THR A 254 8.45 -7.37 -23.14
N GLY A 255 8.15 -6.28 -22.43
CA GLY A 255 8.12 -4.93 -22.98
C GLY A 255 6.89 -4.66 -23.86
N GLN A 256 5.92 -5.56 -23.89
CA GLN A 256 4.72 -5.41 -24.70
C GLN A 256 3.80 -4.31 -24.14
N LEU A 257 3.32 -3.43 -25.01
CA LEU A 257 2.24 -2.50 -24.69
C LEU A 257 0.91 -3.26 -24.61
N LEU A 258 0.32 -3.31 -23.42
CA LEU A 258 -0.96 -3.97 -23.15
C LEU A 258 -2.16 -3.06 -23.44
N PHE A 259 -2.08 -1.80 -23.04
CA PHE A 259 -3.14 -0.81 -23.21
C PHE A 259 -2.58 0.61 -23.25
N SER A 260 -3.22 1.51 -24.01
CA SER A 260 -2.86 2.92 -24.07
C SER A 260 -4.11 3.80 -24.19
N GLN A 261 -4.10 4.94 -23.50
CA GLN A 261 -5.17 5.94 -23.55
C GLN A 261 -4.60 7.36 -23.50
N THR A 262 -5.01 8.21 -24.43
CA THR A 262 -4.60 9.62 -24.50
C THR A 262 -5.69 10.55 -23.98
N HIS A 263 -5.29 11.55 -23.20
CA HIS A 263 -6.11 12.65 -22.71
C HIS A 263 -5.65 13.95 -23.36
N GLU A 264 -6.49 14.49 -24.23
CA GLU A 264 -6.27 15.78 -24.89
C GLU A 264 -6.49 16.94 -23.91
N GLY A 265 -5.66 17.98 -24.01
CA GLY A 265 -5.71 19.14 -23.11
C GLY A 265 -5.29 18.82 -21.67
N ALA A 266 -4.60 17.71 -21.42
CA ALA A 266 -4.12 17.31 -20.10
C ALA A 266 -2.69 17.79 -19.85
N ASN A 267 -2.38 18.15 -18.61
CA ASN A 267 -1.06 18.64 -18.18
C ASN A 267 -0.64 18.03 -16.83
N GLY A 268 0.67 17.98 -16.58
CA GLY A 268 1.23 17.54 -15.31
C GLY A 268 1.01 18.56 -14.18
N PRO A 269 1.34 18.20 -12.93
CA PRO A 269 2.01 16.97 -12.50
C PRO A 269 1.09 15.74 -12.54
N VAL A 270 1.67 14.57 -12.82
CA VAL A 270 0.95 13.29 -12.82
C VAL A 270 1.34 12.49 -11.59
N HIS A 271 0.34 11.99 -10.86
CA HIS A 271 0.55 11.01 -9.80
C HIS A 271 -0.27 9.77 -10.11
N ALA A 272 0.37 8.61 -10.09
CA ALA A 272 -0.25 7.35 -10.43
C ALA A 272 0.04 6.29 -9.38
N VAL A 273 -0.94 5.41 -9.19
CA VAL A 273 -0.82 4.24 -8.34
C VAL A 273 -1.43 3.05 -9.06
N LEU A 274 -0.68 1.97 -9.10
CA LEU A 274 -1.07 0.68 -9.65
C LEU A 274 -1.15 -0.32 -8.49
N ALA A 275 -2.32 -0.92 -8.29
CA ALA A 275 -2.57 -1.89 -7.23
C ALA A 275 -3.54 -2.97 -7.71
N GLU A 276 -3.30 -4.23 -7.34
CA GLU A 276 -4.04 -5.40 -7.81
C GLU A 276 -4.21 -5.42 -9.34
N ASN A 277 -5.40 -5.05 -9.84
CA ASN A 277 -5.78 -5.03 -11.24
C ASN A 277 -6.19 -3.64 -11.74
N TRP A 278 -5.88 -2.58 -10.99
CA TRP A 278 -6.37 -1.24 -11.28
C TRP A 278 -5.31 -0.17 -11.12
N VAL A 279 -5.46 0.89 -11.90
CA VAL A 279 -4.62 2.08 -11.84
C VAL A 279 -5.49 3.29 -11.61
N VAL A 280 -5.10 4.14 -10.67
CA VAL A 280 -5.66 5.48 -10.53
C VAL A 280 -4.53 6.47 -10.78
N TYR A 281 -4.76 7.43 -11.67
CA TYR A 281 -3.82 8.50 -11.92
C TYR A 281 -4.54 9.84 -11.99
N THR A 282 -3.85 10.88 -11.54
CA THR A 282 -4.34 12.25 -11.50
C THR A 282 -3.51 13.15 -12.40
N TYR A 283 -4.17 14.13 -12.98
CA TYR A 283 -3.57 15.13 -13.85
C TYR A 283 -4.42 16.40 -13.87
N TRP A 284 -3.85 17.49 -14.38
CA TRP A 284 -4.57 18.73 -14.61
C TRP A 284 -5.25 18.70 -15.98
N SER A 285 -6.56 18.95 -16.03
CA SER A 285 -7.27 19.17 -17.30
C SER A 285 -7.34 20.67 -17.59
N ALA A 286 -6.71 21.10 -18.68
CA ALA A 286 -6.77 22.50 -19.13
C ALA A 286 -8.17 22.87 -19.63
N ALA A 287 -8.87 21.93 -20.29
CA ALA A 287 -10.23 22.15 -20.78
C ALA A 287 -11.25 22.37 -19.65
N ALA A 288 -11.14 21.61 -18.56
CA ALA A 288 -12.03 21.73 -17.41
C ALA A 288 -11.54 22.74 -16.35
N HIS A 289 -10.30 23.24 -16.47
CA HIS A 289 -9.61 24.05 -15.46
C HIS A 289 -9.65 23.42 -14.05
N ARG A 290 -9.55 22.09 -13.98
CA ARG A 290 -9.71 21.30 -12.74
C ARG A 290 -8.79 20.08 -12.78
N PHE A 291 -8.45 19.55 -11.60
CA PHE A 291 -7.80 18.26 -11.50
C PHE A 291 -8.79 17.13 -11.80
N GLN A 292 -8.32 16.16 -12.57
CA GLN A 292 -9.06 14.98 -12.95
C GLN A 292 -8.31 13.74 -12.46
N ALA A 293 -9.06 12.78 -11.91
CA ALA A 293 -8.59 11.45 -11.57
C ALA A 293 -9.21 10.46 -12.56
N SER A 294 -8.38 9.79 -13.35
CA SER A 294 -8.82 8.72 -14.24
C SER A 294 -8.46 7.37 -13.64
N VAL A 295 -9.40 6.43 -13.77
CA VAL A 295 -9.27 5.09 -13.24
C VAL A 295 -9.33 4.11 -14.38
N LEU A 296 -8.44 3.14 -14.38
CA LEU A 296 -8.43 2.00 -15.28
C LEU A 296 -8.51 0.73 -14.45
N GLU A 297 -9.47 -0.15 -14.73
CA GLU A 297 -9.52 -1.50 -14.19
C GLU A 297 -9.35 -2.53 -15.30
N MET A 298 -8.47 -3.49 -15.07
CA MET A 298 -8.07 -4.53 -16.01
C MET A 298 -8.74 -5.86 -15.65
N PHE A 299 -9.36 -6.49 -16.64
CA PHE A 299 -10.05 -7.76 -16.52
C PHE A 299 -9.55 -8.76 -17.56
N ASP A 300 -9.57 -10.03 -17.19
CA ASP A 300 -9.30 -11.14 -18.09
C ASP A 300 -10.58 -11.49 -18.85
N ASP A 301 -10.54 -11.33 -20.17
CA ASP A 301 -11.62 -11.57 -21.12
C ASP A 301 -11.43 -12.91 -21.87
N SER A 302 -10.51 -13.75 -21.41
CA SER A 302 -10.37 -15.10 -21.96
C SER A 302 -11.64 -15.91 -21.71
N PRO A 303 -12.12 -16.67 -22.71
CA PRO A 303 -13.30 -17.51 -22.53
C PRO A 303 -12.99 -18.61 -21.52
N ARG A 304 -13.59 -18.53 -20.33
CA ARG A 304 -13.43 -19.53 -19.28
C ARG A 304 -14.78 -19.86 -18.65
N ASP A 305 -15.20 -21.11 -18.78
CA ASP A 305 -16.32 -21.66 -18.01
C ASP A 305 -15.80 -22.09 -16.62
N LEU A 306 -15.62 -21.12 -15.73
CA LEU A 306 -15.23 -21.39 -14.34
C LEU A 306 -16.44 -21.35 -13.42
N GLY A 307 -16.80 -22.50 -12.84
CA GLY A 307 -17.83 -22.59 -11.80
C GLY A 307 -17.31 -22.09 -10.44
N PRO A 308 -18.20 -21.62 -9.52
CA PRO A 308 -17.80 -21.11 -8.21
C PRO A 308 -16.96 -22.07 -7.37
N VAL A 309 -17.25 -23.37 -7.41
CA VAL A 309 -16.49 -24.42 -6.71
C VAL A 309 -15.05 -24.50 -7.24
N GLN A 310 -14.85 -24.30 -8.54
CA GLN A 310 -13.53 -24.33 -9.14
C GLN A 310 -12.73 -23.08 -8.79
N LEU A 311 -13.35 -21.92 -8.53
CA LEU A 311 -12.63 -20.75 -8.00
C LEU A 311 -12.21 -20.89 -6.54
N VAL A 312 -13.00 -21.59 -5.73
CA VAL A 312 -12.73 -21.74 -4.28
C VAL A 312 -11.81 -22.93 -3.97
N PHE A 313 -11.99 -24.04 -4.69
CA PHE A 313 -11.29 -25.30 -4.43
C PHE A 313 -10.42 -25.79 -5.59
N GLY A 314 -10.54 -25.18 -6.77
CA GLY A 314 -9.69 -25.52 -7.90
C GLY A 314 -8.29 -24.97 -7.70
N ALA A 315 -7.28 -25.77 -8.06
CA ALA A 315 -5.91 -25.32 -8.22
C ALA A 315 -5.83 -24.40 -9.45
N ASN A 316 -6.38 -23.19 -9.34
CA ASN A 316 -6.28 -22.18 -10.38
C ASN A 316 -4.91 -21.49 -10.27
N ASN A 317 -3.84 -22.29 -10.32
CA ASN A 317 -2.54 -21.82 -10.78
C ASN A 317 -2.66 -21.59 -12.29
N ALA A 318 -3.47 -20.62 -12.69
CA ALA A 318 -3.16 -19.92 -13.92
C ALA A 318 -2.03 -18.96 -13.56
N THR A 319 -0.81 -19.50 -13.43
CA THR A 319 0.39 -18.68 -13.55
C THR A 319 0.31 -18.05 -14.95
N VAL A 320 -0.25 -16.85 -15.03
CA VAL A 320 -0.29 -16.07 -16.27
C VAL A 320 1.15 -15.74 -16.57
N SER A 321 1.74 -16.53 -17.47
CA SER A 321 3.06 -16.24 -17.99
C SER A 321 2.96 -14.93 -18.78
N SER A 322 3.83 -13.97 -18.47
CA SER A 322 3.95 -12.72 -19.24
C SER A 322 4.18 -12.95 -20.74
N TYR A 323 4.70 -14.11 -21.14
CA TYR A 323 4.89 -14.49 -22.55
C TYR A 323 3.62 -14.95 -23.26
N ARG A 324 2.55 -15.23 -22.51
CA ARG A 324 1.22 -15.61 -23.03
C ARG A 324 0.16 -14.85 -22.23
N PRO A 325 0.10 -13.51 -22.36
CA PRO A 325 -0.88 -12.73 -21.63
C PRO A 325 -2.29 -13.13 -22.05
N ALA A 326 -3.20 -13.21 -21.09
CA ALA A 326 -4.61 -13.41 -21.38
C ALA A 326 -5.19 -12.19 -22.12
N GLN A 327 -6.32 -12.38 -22.79
CA GLN A 327 -7.03 -11.28 -23.46
C GLN A 327 -7.44 -10.24 -22.42
N LEU A 328 -7.02 -8.99 -22.64
CA LEU A 328 -7.19 -7.90 -21.69
C LEU A 328 -8.41 -7.05 -22.06
N GLN A 329 -9.34 -6.90 -21.14
CA GLN A 329 -10.39 -5.89 -21.21
C GLN A 329 -10.11 -4.80 -20.17
N VAL A 330 -10.00 -3.55 -20.61
CA VAL A 330 -9.78 -2.40 -19.72
C VAL A 330 -11.05 -1.56 -19.67
N LEU A 331 -11.56 -1.33 -18.46
CA LEU A 331 -12.64 -0.39 -18.19
C LEU A 331 -12.05 0.90 -17.63
N GLY A 332 -12.46 2.04 -18.19
CA GLY A 332 -11.95 3.35 -17.81
C GLY A 332 -13.06 4.33 -17.47
N GLN A 333 -12.87 5.11 -16.41
CA GLN A 333 -13.77 6.22 -16.07
C GLN A 333 -13.00 7.35 -15.38
N SER A 334 -13.43 8.58 -15.61
CA SER A 334 -12.76 9.77 -15.11
C SER A 334 -13.66 10.59 -14.19
N TYR A 335 -13.04 11.22 -13.19
CA TYR A 335 -13.68 11.96 -12.11
C TYR A 335 -12.97 13.28 -11.88
N PHE A 336 -13.70 14.32 -11.49
CA PHE A 336 -13.14 15.58 -11.03
C PHE A 336 -12.80 15.50 -9.54
N VAL A 337 -11.60 15.99 -9.23
CA VAL A 337 -11.08 16.08 -7.88
C VAL A 337 -11.38 17.49 -7.35
N PRO A 338 -11.99 17.64 -6.16
CA PRO A 338 -12.37 18.95 -5.63
C PRO A 338 -11.20 19.80 -5.10
N PHE A 339 -9.95 19.45 -5.41
CA PHE A 339 -8.75 20.05 -4.82
C PHE A 339 -7.72 20.48 -5.87
N ALA A 340 -6.93 21.51 -5.53
CA ALA A 340 -5.98 22.16 -6.43
C ALA A 340 -4.57 21.54 -6.49
N HIS A 341 -4.24 20.56 -5.63
CA HIS A 341 -2.99 19.83 -5.72
C HIS A 341 -3.15 18.49 -4.97
N GLY A 342 -3.32 17.40 -5.73
CA GLY A 342 -3.61 16.08 -5.17
C GLY A 342 -2.65 15.04 -5.73
N GLY A 343 -1.78 14.51 -4.88
CA GLY A 343 -1.11 13.26 -5.16
C GLY A 343 -2.07 12.10 -4.92
N VAL A 344 -1.87 10.97 -5.58
CA VAL A 344 -2.58 9.75 -5.22
C VAL A 344 -1.55 8.80 -4.65
N SER A 345 -1.82 8.26 -3.47
CA SER A 345 -1.06 7.14 -2.91
C SER A 345 -2.07 6.21 -2.28
N PHE A 346 -2.15 4.99 -2.84
CA PHE A 346 -2.93 3.93 -2.23
C PHE A 346 -2.01 3.06 -1.40
N PRO A 347 -2.23 3.01 -0.09
CA PRO A 347 -1.38 2.23 0.79
C PRO A 347 -1.57 0.72 0.64
N GLN A 348 -0.50 -0.07 0.82
CA GLN A 348 -0.55 -1.53 0.89
C GLN A 348 -1.43 -1.99 2.08
N ASN A 349 -2.24 -3.03 1.86
CA ASN A 349 -3.19 -3.67 2.79
C ASN A 349 -4.42 -2.84 3.15
N HIS A 350 -5.53 -3.10 2.44
CA HIS A 350 -6.91 -2.64 2.67
C HIS A 350 -7.17 -1.13 2.85
N CYS A 351 -6.14 -0.34 3.13
CA CYS A 351 -6.19 1.08 3.30
C CYS A 351 -6.20 1.76 1.95
N ARG A 352 -7.27 2.49 1.71
CA ARG A 352 -7.52 3.18 0.46
C ARG A 352 -7.62 4.65 0.81
N GLY A 353 -6.64 5.43 0.36
CA GLY A 353 -6.49 6.85 0.67
C GLY A 353 -6.05 7.60 -0.57
N ILE A 354 -6.31 8.91 -0.59
CA ILE A 354 -5.82 9.82 -1.62
C ILE A 354 -5.14 10.99 -0.91
N ILE A 355 -4.04 11.49 -1.45
CA ILE A 355 -3.30 12.61 -0.88
C ILE A 355 -3.96 13.92 -1.31
N PHE A 356 -4.21 14.86 -0.39
CA PHE A 356 -4.64 16.21 -0.78
C PHE A 356 -4.03 17.30 0.07
N TRP A 357 -3.31 18.21 -0.59
CA TRP A 357 -3.07 19.58 -0.11
C TRP A 357 -2.55 19.70 1.33
N GLY A 358 -1.47 18.98 1.65
CA GLY A 358 -0.88 18.99 3.00
C GLY A 358 -1.71 18.24 4.05
N GLN A 359 -2.83 17.64 3.66
CA GLN A 359 -3.64 16.73 4.46
C GLN A 359 -3.76 15.37 3.77
N VAL A 360 -4.20 14.39 4.54
CA VAL A 360 -4.47 13.04 4.01
C VAL A 360 -5.96 12.81 4.06
N TYR A 361 -6.58 12.57 2.92
CA TYR A 361 -8.01 12.27 2.84
C TYR A 361 -8.20 10.79 2.50
N MET A 362 -9.17 10.18 3.18
CA MET A 362 -9.47 8.78 2.97
C MET A 362 -10.65 8.65 2.04
N MET A 363 -10.45 7.96 0.92
CA MET A 363 -11.50 7.69 -0.04
C MET A 363 -11.54 6.21 -0.33
N ASP A 364 -12.74 5.65 -0.32
CA ASP A 364 -12.94 4.27 -0.72
C ASP A 364 -12.74 4.12 -2.23
N LYS A 365 -12.03 3.06 -2.64
CA LYS A 365 -11.89 2.64 -4.04
C LYS A 365 -13.24 2.45 -4.74
N ARG A 366 -14.33 2.20 -4.01
CA ARG A 366 -15.69 2.12 -4.55
C ARG A 366 -16.12 3.40 -5.29
N PHE A 367 -15.63 4.58 -4.88
CA PHE A 367 -15.88 5.82 -5.61
C PHE A 367 -15.13 5.90 -6.94
N PHE A 368 -14.09 5.07 -7.10
CA PHE A 368 -13.28 4.95 -8.30
C PHE A 368 -13.60 3.67 -9.09
N ASP A 369 -14.75 3.03 -8.91
CA ASP A 369 -15.14 1.89 -9.77
C ASP A 369 -15.53 2.44 -11.16
N PRO A 370 -14.93 1.99 -12.28
CA PRO A 370 -15.28 2.47 -13.61
C PRO A 370 -16.64 1.96 -14.11
N ARG A 371 -17.29 1.05 -13.37
CA ARG A 371 -18.61 0.49 -13.69
C ARG A 371 -19.76 1.30 -13.08
N ARG A 372 -19.47 2.45 -12.46
CA ARG A 372 -20.52 3.27 -11.84
C ARG A 372 -21.50 3.76 -12.91
N PRO A 373 -22.80 3.45 -12.80
CA PRO A 373 -23.76 3.72 -13.86
C PRO A 373 -23.99 5.22 -14.02
N LEU A 374 -24.03 5.71 -15.27
CA LEU A 374 -24.29 7.12 -15.61
C LEU A 374 -25.74 7.54 -15.35
N GLY A 375 -26.67 6.58 -15.37
CA GLY A 375 -28.10 6.79 -15.19
C GLY A 375 -28.65 6.18 -13.91
N PRO A 376 -29.99 6.06 -13.78
CA PRO A 376 -30.59 5.35 -12.67
C PRO A 376 -30.08 3.90 -12.65
N PRO A 377 -29.66 3.39 -11.47
CA PRO A 377 -29.04 2.06 -11.39
C PRO A 377 -30.05 0.96 -11.76
N THR A 378 -29.59 0.03 -12.59
CA THR A 378 -30.35 -1.16 -12.99
C THR A 378 -30.53 -2.13 -11.81
N ALA A 379 -31.32 -3.20 -11.98
CA ALA A 379 -31.47 -4.22 -10.95
C ALA A 379 -30.14 -4.94 -10.64
N GLU A 380 -29.31 -5.15 -11.67
CA GLU A 380 -27.99 -5.75 -11.55
C GLU A 380 -27.01 -4.83 -10.82
N ASP A 381 -27.00 -3.53 -11.18
CA ASP A 381 -26.16 -2.53 -10.49
C ASP A 381 -26.51 -2.43 -9.00
N LYS A 382 -27.81 -2.53 -8.67
CA LYS A 382 -28.30 -2.54 -7.29
C LYS A 382 -27.89 -3.81 -6.55
N ALA A 383 -27.88 -4.97 -7.21
CA ALA A 383 -27.42 -6.22 -6.62
C ALA A 383 -25.93 -6.17 -6.24
N GLU A 384 -25.11 -5.48 -7.04
CA GLU A 384 -23.69 -5.21 -6.75
C GLU A 384 -23.46 -4.04 -5.78
N MET A 385 -24.53 -3.32 -5.39
CA MET A 385 -24.45 -2.10 -4.57
C MET A 385 -23.55 -1.02 -5.20
N LEU A 386 -23.61 -0.86 -6.53
CA LEU A 386 -22.85 0.17 -7.24
C LEU A 386 -23.36 1.57 -6.92
N ILE A 387 -22.41 2.46 -6.63
CA ILE A 387 -22.69 3.87 -6.40
C ILE A 387 -22.92 4.54 -7.76
N PRO A 388 -24.06 5.21 -8.01
CA PRO A 388 -24.29 5.92 -9.27
C PRO A 388 -23.15 6.90 -9.58
N TYR A 389 -22.81 7.07 -10.85
CA TYR A 389 -21.74 7.96 -11.26
C TYR A 389 -22.05 9.40 -10.85
N ALA A 390 -21.06 10.03 -10.23
CA ALA A 390 -21.03 11.46 -10.00
C ALA A 390 -19.65 11.93 -10.48
N ALA A 391 -19.65 12.92 -11.38
CA ALA A 391 -18.42 13.42 -11.96
C ALA A 391 -17.50 14.01 -10.88
N GLU A 392 -18.06 14.71 -9.90
CA GLU A 392 -17.30 15.26 -8.77
C GLU A 392 -17.23 14.25 -7.62
N LEU A 393 -16.01 14.05 -7.10
CA LEU A 393 -15.80 13.21 -5.92
C LEU A 393 -16.33 13.92 -4.66
N PRO A 394 -16.99 13.19 -3.75
CA PRO A 394 -17.55 13.79 -2.55
C PRO A 394 -16.45 14.30 -1.62
N LEU A 395 -16.72 15.42 -0.94
CA LEU A 395 -15.86 15.96 0.09
C LEU A 395 -16.56 15.86 1.45
N ALA A 396 -15.93 15.16 2.39
CA ALA A 396 -16.44 14.99 3.75
C ALA A 396 -15.31 15.26 4.74
N PRO A 397 -15.37 16.34 5.54
CA PRO A 397 -14.29 16.70 6.47
C PRO A 397 -13.89 15.59 7.46
N GLN A 398 -14.82 14.68 7.78
CA GLN A 398 -14.60 13.56 8.69
C GLN A 398 -13.64 12.50 8.11
N LEU A 399 -13.40 12.52 6.80
CA LEU A 399 -12.50 11.58 6.11
C LEU A 399 -11.04 12.08 6.06
N PHE A 400 -10.74 13.26 6.60
CA PHE A 400 -9.35 13.70 6.78
C PHE A 400 -8.69 12.96 7.94
N ALA A 401 -7.69 12.14 7.61
CA ALA A 401 -6.93 11.33 8.55
C ALA A 401 -5.94 12.14 9.39
N THR A 402 -5.53 13.29 8.87
CA THR A 402 -4.71 14.25 9.60
C THR A 402 -5.54 15.14 10.53
N HIS A 403 -6.88 15.03 10.49
CA HIS A 403 -7.79 15.85 11.28
C HIS A 403 -7.48 17.35 11.15
N ASP A 404 -7.05 17.99 12.25
CA ASP A 404 -6.68 19.41 12.34
C ASP A 404 -5.21 19.67 12.01
N ARG A 405 -4.40 18.62 11.81
CA ARG A 405 -2.97 18.73 11.53
C ARG A 405 -2.73 18.90 10.03
N LEU A 406 -1.94 19.91 9.69
CA LEU A 406 -1.39 20.12 8.36
C LEU A 406 0.03 19.58 8.34
N VAL A 407 0.35 18.80 7.31
CA VAL A 407 1.69 18.31 7.01
C VAL A 407 2.27 19.21 5.92
N ALA A 408 3.18 20.10 6.31
CA ALA A 408 3.75 21.05 5.37
C ALA A 408 4.54 20.32 4.27
N ASN A 409 4.38 20.79 3.02
CA ASN A 409 5.07 20.26 1.83
C ASN A 409 5.03 18.72 1.75
N LEU A 410 3.82 18.14 1.82
CA LEU A 410 3.61 16.70 1.76
C LEU A 410 4.15 16.11 0.45
N ARG A 411 5.18 15.28 0.54
CA ARG A 411 5.89 14.68 -0.61
C ARG A 411 5.42 13.28 -0.95
N GLY A 412 4.85 12.56 0.02
CA GLY A 412 4.38 11.20 -0.19
C GLY A 412 3.69 10.63 1.04
N ILE A 413 2.99 9.52 0.83
CA ILE A 413 2.40 8.71 1.89
C ILE A 413 2.90 7.29 1.72
N ASP A 414 3.47 6.77 2.80
CA ASP A 414 3.87 5.38 2.92
C ASP A 414 2.91 4.65 3.86
N SER A 415 2.79 3.34 3.73
CA SER A 415 1.99 2.54 4.65
C SER A 415 2.62 1.23 5.04
N ALA A 416 2.10 0.71 6.15
CA ALA A 416 2.44 -0.62 6.61
C ALA A 416 1.20 -1.30 7.22
N PRO A 417 1.01 -2.60 6.99
CA PRO A 417 -0.05 -3.36 7.67
C PRO A 417 0.21 -3.48 9.17
N ALA A 418 -0.84 -3.51 9.99
CA ALA A 418 -0.74 -4.10 11.33
C ALA A 418 -0.82 -5.64 11.24
N ASN A 419 -0.74 -6.35 12.37
CA ASN A 419 -1.08 -7.79 12.37
C ASN A 419 -2.60 -8.00 12.23
N LEU A 420 -3.37 -6.97 12.58
CA LEU A 420 -4.82 -6.91 12.43
C LEU A 420 -5.17 -6.49 11.00
N GLU A 421 -6.06 -7.24 10.35
CA GLU A 421 -6.46 -7.01 8.97
C GLU A 421 -7.22 -5.69 8.78
N SER A 422 -7.95 -5.27 9.81
CA SER A 422 -8.76 -4.03 9.76
C SER A 422 -7.94 -2.75 9.83
N THR A 423 -6.68 -2.84 10.27
CA THR A 423 -5.87 -1.68 10.66
C THR A 423 -4.57 -1.61 9.88
N CYS A 424 -4.27 -0.43 9.33
CA CYS A 424 -2.94 -0.14 8.77
C CYS A 424 -2.37 1.15 9.37
N PHE A 425 -1.10 1.38 9.10
CA PHE A 425 -0.41 2.65 9.35
C PHE A 425 -0.37 3.47 8.07
N ALA A 426 -0.70 4.75 8.18
CA ALA A 426 -0.45 5.74 7.14
C ALA A 426 0.56 6.77 7.67
N LEU A 427 1.70 6.85 7.01
CA LEU A 427 2.77 7.79 7.29
C LEU A 427 2.81 8.83 6.19
N ALA A 428 2.38 10.05 6.51
CA ALA A 428 2.54 11.20 5.65
C ALA A 428 3.93 11.80 5.88
N ARG A 429 4.74 11.88 4.81
CA ARG A 429 6.09 12.46 4.84
C ARG A 429 6.19 13.71 3.98
N GLY A 430 6.56 14.82 4.59
CA GLY A 430 6.81 16.09 3.93
C GLY A 430 7.99 16.82 4.56
N LEU A 431 7.80 18.10 4.86
CA LEU A 431 8.64 18.81 5.82
C LEU A 431 8.42 18.24 7.23
N ASP A 432 7.15 17.95 7.56
CA ASP A 432 6.74 17.29 8.79
C ASP A 432 6.48 15.80 8.55
N LEU A 433 6.54 15.03 9.64
CA LEU A 433 6.16 13.61 9.66
C LEU A 433 4.88 13.45 10.47
N TYR A 434 3.87 12.82 9.88
CA TYR A 434 2.62 12.50 10.58
C TYR A 434 2.27 11.03 10.38
N LEU A 435 2.18 10.29 11.48
CA LEU A 435 1.79 8.89 11.50
C LEU A 435 0.41 8.76 12.14
N THR A 436 -0.49 8.05 11.46
CA THR A 436 -1.77 7.65 12.04
C THR A 436 -2.13 6.21 11.71
N ARG A 437 -3.02 5.64 12.50
CA ARG A 437 -3.63 4.33 12.23
C ARG A 437 -4.94 4.54 11.50
N VAL A 438 -5.20 3.71 10.50
CA VAL A 438 -6.31 3.83 9.58
C VAL A 438 -7.11 2.55 9.57
N GLN A 439 -8.44 2.69 9.59
CA GLN A 439 -9.37 1.58 9.68
C GLN A 439 -10.48 1.72 8.63
N PRO A 440 -10.21 1.33 7.36
CA PRO A 440 -11.11 1.56 6.23
C PRO A 440 -12.45 0.84 6.39
N SER A 441 -12.42 -0.38 6.93
CA SER A 441 -13.59 -1.25 7.11
C SER A 441 -14.14 -1.20 8.55
N LYS A 442 -13.71 -0.21 9.35
CA LYS A 442 -13.83 -0.20 10.82
C LYS A 442 -13.14 -1.41 11.47
N THR A 443 -13.05 -1.41 12.80
CA THR A 443 -12.46 -2.50 13.58
C THR A 443 -13.41 -3.70 13.66
N PHE A 444 -13.30 -4.64 12.72
CA PHE A 444 -14.08 -5.89 12.76
C PHE A 444 -13.35 -7.02 13.52
N ASP A 445 -12.03 -6.93 13.66
CA ASP A 445 -11.14 -7.90 14.32
C ASP A 445 -10.74 -7.47 15.74
N LEU A 446 -11.25 -6.32 16.21
CA LEU A 446 -11.07 -5.81 17.55
C LEU A 446 -12.42 -5.57 18.19
N LEU A 447 -12.52 -5.92 19.47
CA LEU A 447 -13.67 -5.56 20.28
C LEU A 447 -13.71 -4.03 20.42
N PRO A 448 -14.88 -3.38 20.27
CA PRO A 448 -15.02 -1.96 20.51
C PRO A 448 -14.53 -1.57 21.91
N GLU A 449 -13.91 -0.39 22.04
CA GLU A 449 -13.46 0.11 23.35
C GLU A 449 -14.65 0.32 24.31
N ASP A 450 -15.82 0.66 23.76
CA ASP A 450 -17.08 0.88 24.50
C ASP A 450 -17.89 -0.42 24.74
N PHE A 451 -17.28 -1.59 24.60
CA PHE A 451 -18.00 -2.85 24.80
C PHE A 451 -18.53 -2.96 26.25
N PRO A 452 -19.84 -3.23 26.45
CA PRO A 452 -20.45 -3.21 27.78
C PRO A 452 -20.19 -4.52 28.54
N PHE A 453 -18.94 -4.75 28.98
CA PHE A 453 -18.52 -5.94 29.72
C PHE A 453 -19.38 -6.20 30.96
N ALA A 454 -19.71 -5.14 31.70
CA ALA A 454 -20.55 -5.24 32.90
C ALA A 454 -21.94 -5.81 32.58
N LEU A 455 -22.53 -5.41 31.45
CA LEU A 455 -23.83 -5.93 31.02
C LEU A 455 -23.74 -7.41 30.66
N LEU A 456 -22.68 -7.81 29.94
CA LEU A 456 -22.44 -9.22 29.59
C LEU A 456 -22.35 -10.10 30.85
N VAL A 457 -21.56 -9.67 31.84
CA VAL A 457 -21.41 -10.39 33.11
C VAL A 457 -22.73 -10.44 33.87
N ALA A 458 -23.45 -9.32 33.95
CA ALA A 458 -24.74 -9.25 34.65
C ALA A 458 -25.78 -10.19 34.03
N ILE A 459 -25.91 -10.22 32.70
CA ILE A 459 -26.82 -11.12 31.99
C ILE A 459 -26.44 -12.59 32.25
N THR A 460 -25.14 -12.90 32.18
CA THR A 460 -24.64 -14.26 32.39
C THR A 460 -24.95 -14.75 33.81
N LEU A 461 -24.67 -13.95 34.83
CA LEU A 461 -25.00 -14.28 36.22
C LEU A 461 -26.50 -14.40 36.46
N THR A 462 -27.30 -13.52 35.86
CA THR A 462 -28.76 -13.56 35.93
C THR A 462 -29.30 -14.84 35.30
N MET A 463 -28.79 -15.24 34.14
CA MET A 463 -29.17 -16.50 33.48
C MET A 463 -28.79 -17.74 34.28
N ILE A 464 -27.60 -17.75 34.90
CA ILE A 464 -27.19 -18.84 35.79
C ILE A 464 -28.12 -18.92 37.00
N GLY A 465 -28.38 -17.80 37.67
CA GLY A 465 -29.28 -17.74 38.83
C GLY A 465 -30.71 -18.16 38.48
N ALA A 466 -31.25 -17.67 37.36
CA ALA A 466 -32.56 -18.05 36.87
C ALA A 466 -32.64 -19.54 36.54
N SER A 467 -31.61 -20.12 35.92
CA SER A 467 -31.55 -21.55 35.58
C SER A 467 -31.56 -22.44 36.83
N ILE A 468 -30.82 -22.07 37.87
CA ILE A 468 -30.80 -22.80 39.15
C ILE A 468 -32.17 -22.73 39.82
N ALA A 469 -32.79 -21.54 39.84
CA ALA A 469 -34.12 -21.35 40.41
C ALA A 469 -35.18 -22.17 39.66
N LEU A 470 -35.18 -22.13 38.32
CA LEU A 470 -36.09 -22.91 37.49
C LEU A 470 -35.90 -24.41 37.68
N LYS A 471 -34.65 -24.89 37.76
CA LYS A 471 -34.35 -26.30 38.02
C LYS A 471 -34.95 -26.74 39.35
N TYR A 472 -34.72 -25.98 40.42
CA TYR A 472 -35.27 -26.28 41.74
C TYR A 472 -36.81 -26.30 41.73
N MET A 473 -37.44 -25.30 41.09
CA MET A 473 -38.90 -25.24 40.95
C MET A 473 -39.45 -26.42 40.15
N SER A 474 -38.77 -26.81 39.06
CA SER A 474 -39.15 -27.94 38.20
C SER A 474 -39.03 -29.27 38.93
N GLU A 475 -37.91 -29.52 39.63
CA GLU A 475 -37.72 -30.74 40.43
C GLU A 475 -38.83 -30.87 41.48
N ARG A 476 -39.11 -29.78 42.20
CA ARG A 476 -40.18 -29.74 43.20
C ARG A 476 -41.56 -29.98 42.58
N ALA A 477 -41.86 -29.38 41.43
CA ALA A 477 -43.13 -29.60 40.73
C ALA A 477 -43.28 -31.05 40.25
N SER A 478 -42.23 -31.62 39.67
CA SER A 478 -42.22 -33.01 39.20
C SER A 478 -42.38 -34.02 40.34
N LEU A 479 -41.75 -33.74 41.50
CA LEU A 479 -41.85 -34.59 42.68
C LEU A 479 -43.27 -34.55 43.25
N LYS A 480 -43.90 -33.36 43.29
CA LYS A 480 -45.31 -33.22 43.67
C LYS A 480 -46.24 -34.01 42.76
N GLN A 481 -46.04 -33.94 41.43
CA GLN A 481 -46.84 -34.69 40.46
C GLN A 481 -46.67 -36.22 40.57
N LYS A 482 -45.48 -36.70 40.96
CA LYS A 482 -45.23 -38.14 41.16
C LYS A 482 -45.83 -38.68 42.46
N TRP A 483 -46.06 -37.82 43.45
CA TRP A 483 -46.53 -38.18 44.79
C TRP A 483 -48.05 -37.98 44.97
N THR A 484 -48.70 -37.33 44.01
CA THR A 484 -50.16 -37.32 43.81
C THR A 484 -50.54 -38.32 42.75
#